data_AF-A0A6N1VFW2-F1
#
_entry.id   AF-A0A6N1VFW2-F1
#
_cell.length_a   1.000
_cell.length_b   1.000
_cell.length_c   1.000
_cell.angle_alpha   90.00
_cell.angle_beta   90.00
_cell.angle_gamma   90.00
#
_symmetry.space_group_name_H-M   'P 1'
#
loop_
_entity.id
_entity.type
_entity.pdbx_description
1 polymer ?
#
loop_
_entity_poly.entity_id
_entity_poly.type
_entity_poly.pdbx_seq_one_letter_code
_entity_poly.pdbx_strand_id
1 'polypeptide(L)'
;MADKPKIGAGNVEIELDGVPYTLKPTLRAARMVSQNFGGFQKALAAIGNLDLDAYVSVIAAGVGAKASDVNEIAEAVWRTGMPGLADPVVTYLTNLANGGRPLDNAGGSGDENPQTDQ
;
A
#
# COMPACT_ATOMS: atom_id res chain seq x y z
N MET A 1 20.40 -14.62 -15.38
CA MET A 1 21.00 -13.42 -14.76
C MET A 1 19.90 -12.79 -13.93
N ALA A 2 19.97 -12.87 -12.59
CA ALA A 2 18.97 -12.22 -11.74
C ALA A 2 19.15 -10.71 -11.86
N ASP A 3 18.13 -10.01 -12.34
CA ASP A 3 18.16 -8.56 -12.52
C ASP A 3 18.38 -7.90 -11.15
N LYS A 4 19.28 -6.92 -11.08
CA LYS A 4 19.58 -6.25 -9.80
C LYS A 4 18.31 -5.50 -9.36
N PRO A 5 17.89 -5.59 -8.08
CA PRO A 5 16.73 -4.83 -7.62
C PRO A 5 16.97 -3.34 -7.85
N LYS A 6 16.16 -2.74 -8.71
CA LYS A 6 16.19 -1.31 -9.00
C LYS A 6 15.77 -0.55 -7.74
N ILE A 7 16.48 0.53 -7.41
CA ILE A 7 16.09 1.44 -6.34
C ILE A 7 14.67 1.95 -6.66
N GLY A 8 13.75 1.78 -5.70
CA GLY A 8 12.34 2.14 -5.88
C GLY A 8 11.47 1.08 -6.56
N ALA A 9 11.98 -0.13 -6.82
CA ALA A 9 11.19 -1.19 -7.46
C ALA A 9 9.84 -1.45 -6.76
N GLY A 10 9.78 -1.36 -5.43
CA GLY A 10 8.55 -1.58 -4.65
C GLY A 10 7.70 -0.34 -4.36
N ASN A 11 8.03 0.82 -4.94
CA ASN A 11 7.23 2.02 -4.77
C ASN A 11 5.82 1.80 -5.34
N VAL A 12 4.81 2.35 -4.67
CA VAL A 12 3.42 2.30 -5.13
C VAL A 12 2.90 3.72 -5.28
N GLU A 13 2.35 4.02 -6.45
CA GLU A 13 1.71 5.31 -6.71
C GLU A 13 0.25 5.26 -6.28
N ILE A 14 -0.20 6.33 -5.63
CA ILE A 14 -1.60 6.55 -5.26
C ILE A 14 -1.97 7.98 -5.60
N GLU A 15 -3.27 8.25 -5.68
CA GLU A 15 -3.81 9.60 -5.79
C GLU A 15 -4.66 9.88 -4.55
N LEU A 16 -4.42 11.01 -3.90
CA LEU A 16 -5.21 11.48 -2.77
C LEU A 16 -5.75 12.87 -3.10
N ASP A 17 -7.06 13.02 -3.15
CA ASP A 17 -7.74 14.29 -3.47
C ASP A 17 -7.22 14.95 -4.76
N GLY A 18 -6.95 14.12 -5.79
CA GLY A 18 -6.39 14.58 -7.07
C GLY A 18 -4.89 14.83 -7.08
N VAL A 19 -4.20 14.58 -5.96
CA VAL A 19 -2.75 14.80 -5.82
C VAL A 19 -2.00 13.47 -5.85
N PRO A 20 -0.99 13.30 -6.73
CA PRO A 20 -0.22 12.07 -6.79
C PRO A 20 0.76 11.98 -5.60
N TYR A 21 0.76 10.82 -4.94
CA TYR A 21 1.69 10.46 -3.88
C TYR A 21 2.42 9.16 -4.23
N THR A 22 3.65 9.02 -3.73
CA THR A 22 4.44 7.79 -3.84
C THR A 22 4.67 7.18 -2.47
N LEU A 23 4.12 5.99 -2.24
CA LEU A 23 4.40 5.17 -1.07
C LEU A 23 5.74 4.47 -1.24
N LYS A 24 6.69 4.73 -0.34
CA LYS A 24 8.06 4.20 -0.39
C LYS A 24 8.24 3.12 0.68
N PRO A 25 8.45 1.84 0.29
CA PRO A 25 8.47 0.75 1.25
C PRO A 25 9.84 0.67 1.95
N THR A 26 10.05 1.55 2.92
CA THR A 26 11.30 1.64 3.68
C THR A 26 11.26 0.78 4.95
N LEU A 27 12.44 0.44 5.50
CA LEU A 27 12.52 -0.23 6.81
C LEU A 27 11.83 0.57 7.92
N ARG A 28 11.90 1.91 7.86
CA ARG A 28 11.21 2.78 8.81
C ARG A 28 9.69 2.57 8.74
N ALA A 29 9.12 2.61 7.54
CA ALA A 29 7.69 2.37 7.35
C ALA A 29 7.28 0.96 7.79
N ALA A 30 8.06 -0.07 7.44
CA ALA A 30 7.81 -1.44 7.87
C ALA A 30 7.73 -1.57 9.40
N ARG A 31 8.66 -0.94 10.12
CA ARG A 31 8.67 -0.95 11.59
C ARG A 31 7.47 -0.20 12.17
N MET A 32 7.13 0.97 11.62
CA MET A 32 5.97 1.75 12.07
C MET A 32 4.67 0.96 11.90
N VAL A 33 4.43 0.39 10.72
CA VAL A 33 3.25 -0.44 10.46
C VAL A 33 3.24 -1.65 11.40
N SER A 34 4.35 -2.38 11.52
CA SER A 34 4.40 -3.55 12.41
C SER A 34 4.11 -3.19 13.88
N GLN A 35 4.56 -2.03 14.35
CA GLN A 35 4.33 -1.55 15.71
C GLN A 35 2.88 -1.12 15.93
N ASN A 36 2.30 -0.35 14.98
CA ASN A 36 0.95 0.19 15.10
C ASN A 36 -0.12 -0.90 15.07
N PHE A 37 0.05 -1.94 14.24
CA PHE A 37 -0.95 -2.99 14.05
C PHE A 37 -0.63 -4.29 14.79
N GLY A 38 0.60 -4.46 15.30
CA GLY A 38 1.07 -5.74 15.84
C GLY A 38 1.37 -6.78 14.75
N GLY A 39 1.82 -6.33 13.58
CA GLY A 39 2.23 -7.15 12.44
C GLY A 39 1.43 -6.91 11.16
N PHE A 40 1.99 -7.32 10.01
CA PHE A 40 1.42 -7.05 8.67
C PHE A 40 0.09 -7.74 8.41
N GLN A 41 -0.15 -8.93 8.96
CA GLN A 41 -1.42 -9.64 8.80
C GLN A 41 -2.60 -8.85 9.39
N LYS A 42 -2.38 -8.23 10.57
CA LYS A 42 -3.39 -7.37 11.21
C LYS A 42 -3.60 -6.08 10.43
N ALA A 43 -2.53 -5.49 9.87
CA ALA A 43 -2.65 -4.34 8.99
C ALA A 43 -3.49 -4.67 7.74
N LEU A 44 -3.20 -5.80 7.06
CA LEU A 44 -3.97 -6.25 5.89
C LEU A 44 -5.46 -6.47 6.22
N ALA A 45 -5.75 -7.12 7.36
CA ALA A 45 -7.14 -7.30 7.81
C ALA A 45 -7.86 -5.97 8.05
N ALA A 46 -7.19 -4.99 8.66
CA ALA A 46 -7.77 -3.66 8.90
C ALA A 46 -8.05 -2.90 7.59
N ILE A 47 -7.13 -2.99 6.61
CA ILE A 47 -7.33 -2.43 5.27
C ILE A 47 -8.52 -3.10 4.56
N GLY A 48 -8.65 -4.43 4.66
CA GLY A 48 -9.79 -5.19 4.12
C GLY A 48 -11.13 -4.86 4.78
N ASN A 49 -11.12 -4.40 6.04
CA ASN A 49 -12.30 -3.95 6.77
C ASN A 49 -12.65 -2.47 6.52
N LEU A 50 -11.94 -1.78 5.62
CA LEU A 50 -12.13 -0.34 5.34
C LEU A 50 -11.99 0.52 6.61
N ASP A 51 -11.01 0.20 7.45
CA ASP A 51 -10.71 0.98 8.66
C ASP A 51 -9.95 2.26 8.30
N LEU A 52 -10.59 3.43 8.45
CA LEU A 52 -10.03 4.72 8.05
C LEU A 52 -8.66 5.00 8.70
N ASP A 53 -8.54 4.78 10.00
CA ASP A 53 -7.29 5.02 10.73
C ASP A 53 -6.17 4.09 10.23
N ALA A 54 -6.54 2.88 9.79
CA ALA A 54 -5.60 1.96 9.18
C ALA A 54 -5.05 2.50 7.86
N TYR A 55 -5.91 3.01 6.97
CA TYR A 55 -5.48 3.63 5.72
C TYR A 55 -4.57 4.82 5.97
N VAL A 56 -4.98 5.73 6.87
CA VAL A 56 -4.20 6.92 7.22
C VAL A 56 -2.82 6.54 7.77
N SER A 57 -2.77 5.61 8.72
CA SER A 57 -1.53 5.13 9.35
C SER A 57 -0.56 4.53 8.33
N VAL A 58 -1.05 3.69 7.42
CA VAL A 58 -0.22 3.03 6.39
C VAL A 58 0.26 4.02 5.34
N ILE A 59 -0.62 4.89 4.84
CA ILE A 59 -0.29 5.91 3.84
C ILE A 59 0.70 6.92 4.42
N ALA A 60 0.46 7.42 5.64
CA ALA A 60 1.38 8.34 6.33
C ALA A 60 2.78 7.73 6.50
N ALA A 61 2.85 6.43 6.84
CA ALA A 61 4.12 5.71 6.91
C ALA A 61 4.82 5.62 5.55
N GLY A 62 4.07 5.39 4.47
CA GLY A 62 4.61 5.25 3.11
C GLY A 62 5.07 6.54 2.46
N VAL A 63 4.37 7.66 2.67
CA VAL A 63 4.83 8.98 2.18
C VAL A 63 5.94 9.57 3.05
N GLY A 64 6.18 8.99 4.24
CA GLY A 64 7.16 9.49 5.20
C GLY A 64 6.71 10.75 5.92
N ALA A 65 5.41 10.85 6.19
CA ALA A 65 4.75 11.99 6.82
C ALA A 65 5.39 12.33 8.17
N LYS A 66 5.50 13.62 8.48
CA LYS A 66 5.76 14.07 9.84
C LYS A 66 4.45 14.06 10.62
N ALA A 67 4.55 14.10 11.95
CA ALA A 67 3.37 14.16 12.82
C ALA A 67 2.44 15.34 12.48
N SER A 68 3.01 16.46 12.00
CA SER A 68 2.26 17.64 11.54
C SER A 68 1.37 17.37 10.32
N ASP A 69 1.71 16.38 9.50
CA ASP A 69 1.12 16.18 8.17
C ASP A 69 0.02 15.09 8.21
N VAL A 70 -0.12 14.38 9.34
CA VAL A 70 -1.03 13.23 9.46
C VAL A 70 -2.49 13.65 9.31
N ASN A 71 -2.89 14.81 9.83
CA ASN A 71 -4.26 15.30 9.70
C ASN A 71 -4.61 15.64 8.25
N GLU A 72 -3.67 16.22 7.50
CA GLU A 72 -3.86 16.52 6.08
C GLU A 72 -4.02 15.23 5.27
N ILE A 73 -3.22 14.20 5.56
CA ILE A 73 -3.37 12.87 4.95
C ILE A 73 -4.72 12.26 5.32
N ALA A 74 -5.17 12.41 6.56
CA ALA A 74 -6.47 11.90 6.99
C ALA A 74 -7.62 12.53 6.20
N GLU A 75 -7.61 13.85 6.03
CA GLU A 75 -8.60 14.54 5.20
C GLU A 75 -8.53 14.11 3.73
N ALA A 76 -7.34 13.97 3.16
CA ALA A 76 -7.17 13.56 1.77
C ALA A 76 -7.65 12.12 1.52
N VAL A 77 -7.36 11.19 2.45
CA VAL A 77 -7.88 9.81 2.41
C VAL A 77 -9.40 9.80 2.51
N TRP A 78 -9.97 10.59 3.43
CA TRP A 78 -11.42 10.69 3.58
C TRP A 78 -12.11 11.21 2.32
N ARG A 79 -11.57 12.26 1.69
CA ARG A 79 -12.10 12.84 0.43
C ARG A 79 -11.99 11.87 -0.75
N THR A 80 -10.92 11.10 -0.81
CA THR A 80 -10.66 10.13 -1.88
C THR A 80 -11.57 8.90 -1.76
N GLY A 81 -11.79 8.42 -0.54
CA GLY A 81 -12.52 7.19 -0.26
C GLY A 81 -11.61 5.95 -0.28
N MET A 82 -11.80 5.08 0.72
CA MET A 82 -10.97 3.89 0.94
C MET A 82 -11.07 2.79 -0.13
N PRO A 83 -12.25 2.50 -0.73
CA PRO A 83 -12.35 1.43 -1.71
C PRO A 83 -11.39 1.58 -2.91
N GLY A 84 -11.18 2.81 -3.39
CA GLY A 84 -10.23 3.10 -4.47
C GLY A 84 -8.76 3.03 -4.05
N LEU A 85 -8.49 3.03 -2.74
CA LEU A 85 -7.13 2.96 -2.18
C LEU A 85 -6.75 1.54 -1.73
N ALA A 86 -7.70 0.61 -1.66
CA ALA A 86 -7.48 -0.72 -1.10
C ALA A 86 -6.35 -1.49 -1.81
N ASP A 87 -6.45 -1.64 -3.13
CA ASP A 87 -5.49 -2.39 -3.94
C ASP A 87 -4.05 -1.86 -3.85
N PRO A 88 -3.79 -0.55 -4.05
CA PRO A 88 -2.43 -0.04 -3.93
C PRO A 88 -1.91 -0.10 -2.48
N VAL A 89 -2.76 0.10 -1.46
CA VAL A 89 -2.34 0.00 -0.05
C VAL A 89 -2.00 -1.45 0.32
N VAL A 90 -2.76 -2.44 -0.17
CA VAL A 90 -2.44 -3.87 -0.01
C VAL A 90 -1.12 -4.19 -0.70
N THR A 91 -0.92 -3.73 -1.94
CA THR A 91 0.34 -3.92 -2.68
C THR A 91 1.53 -3.32 -1.92
N TYR A 92 1.33 -2.14 -1.33
CA TYR A 92 2.36 -1.50 -0.52
C TYR A 92 2.69 -2.31 0.75
N LEU A 93 1.69 -2.82 1.46
CA LEU A 93 1.87 -3.66 2.65
C LEU A 93 2.59 -4.98 2.32
N THR A 94 2.28 -5.61 1.20
CA THR A 94 2.95 -6.84 0.77
C THR A 94 4.39 -6.57 0.35
N ASN A 95 4.67 -5.44 -0.31
CA ASN A 95 6.03 -5.00 -0.59
C ASN A 95 6.83 -4.76 0.69
N LEU A 96 6.25 -4.11 1.71
CA LEU A 96 6.88 -3.95 3.03
C LEU A 96 7.21 -5.31 3.66
N ALA A 97 6.28 -6.27 3.62
CA ALA A 97 6.49 -7.62 4.13
C ALA A 97 7.59 -8.38 3.37
N ASN A 98 7.82 -8.07 2.09
CA ASN A 98 8.87 -8.65 1.24
C ASN A 98 10.22 -7.88 1.32
N GLY A 99 10.43 -7.09 2.37
CA GLY A 99 11.67 -6.33 2.56
C GLY A 99 11.79 -5.14 1.61
N GLY A 100 10.67 -4.58 1.17
CA GLY A 100 10.58 -3.41 0.30
C GLY A 100 10.67 -3.70 -1.19
N ARG A 101 10.73 -4.97 -1.58
CA ARG A 101 10.74 -5.40 -2.98
C ARG A 101 9.33 -5.73 -3.44
N PRO A 102 9.02 -5.53 -4.73
CA PRO A 102 7.83 -6.13 -5.33
C PRO A 102 7.77 -7.62 -5.02
N LEU A 103 6.59 -8.13 -4.74
CA LEU A 103 6.37 -9.56 -4.91
C LEU A 103 6.47 -9.86 -6.41
N ASP A 104 7.58 -10.47 -6.83
CA ASP A 104 7.70 -11.03 -8.18
C ASP A 104 6.58 -12.08 -8.33
N ASN A 105 5.57 -11.73 -9.13
CA ASN A 105 4.24 -12.37 -9.26
C ASN A 105 3.14 -11.86 -8.30
N ALA A 106 2.80 -10.59 -8.39
CA ALA A 106 1.39 -10.15 -8.28
C ALA A 106 0.74 -10.00 -9.68
N GLY A 107 1.25 -10.75 -10.67
CA GLY A 107 0.62 -10.94 -11.98
C GLY A 107 -0.44 -12.04 -11.94
N GLY A 108 -1.31 -12.00 -10.94
CA GLY A 108 -2.62 -12.62 -11.04
C GLY A 108 -3.51 -11.78 -11.95
N SER A 109 -3.05 -11.50 -13.17
CA SER A 109 -3.96 -11.29 -14.28
C SER A 109 -4.82 -12.53 -14.29
N GLY A 110 -6.10 -12.40 -13.95
CA GLY A 110 -7.08 -13.31 -14.48
C GLY A 110 -6.96 -13.18 -15.99
N ASP A 111 -6.15 -14.04 -16.62
CA ASP A 111 -6.40 -14.41 -17.99
C ASP A 111 -7.82 -14.96 -17.95
N GLU A 112 -8.77 -14.11 -18.36
CA GLU A 112 -10.11 -14.50 -18.77
C GLU A 112 -9.93 -15.78 -19.59
N ASN A 113 -10.36 -16.92 -19.04
CA ASN A 113 -10.65 -18.07 -19.88
C ASN A 113 -11.68 -17.55 -20.88
N PRO A 114 -11.39 -17.50 -22.19
CA PRO A 114 -12.44 -17.21 -23.15
C PRO A 114 -13.48 -18.31 -22.96
N GLN A 115 -14.65 -17.91 -22.47
CA GLN A 115 -15.83 -18.74 -22.36
C GLN A 115 -16.07 -19.32 -23.75
N THR A 116 -15.59 -20.54 -23.98
CA THR A 116 -15.89 -21.27 -25.21
C THR A 116 -17.26 -21.86 -24.99
N ASP A 117 -18.22 -21.20 -25.62
CA ASP A 117 -19.59 -21.64 -25.83
C ASP A 117 -19.61 -23.13 -26.19
N GLN A 118 -20.29 -23.94 -25.38
CA GLN A 118 -20.74 -25.29 -25.70
C GLN A 118 -22.19 -25.46 -25.23
#